data_AF-A0A7S1C4Q1-F1
#
_entry.id   AF-A0A7S1C4Q1-F1
#
_cell.length_a   1.000
_cell.length_b   1.000
_cell.length_c   1.000
_cell.angle_alpha   90.00
_cell.angle_beta   90.00
_cell.angle_gamma   90.00
#
_symmetry.space_group_name_H-M   'P 1'
#
loop_
_entity.id
_entity.type
_entity.pdbx_description
1 polymer ?
#
loop_
_entity_poly.entity_id
_entity_poly.type
_entity_poly.pdbx_seq_one_letter_code
_entity_poly.pdbx_strand_id
1 'polypeptide(L)'
;LVVRRAAQSFVLPSQSVMVRPIDADLKLRINRDAMDRSAPQRAVALSVPLLSVTLKDHQYRSMLRLGIAWAAFSVRSELVAARPSVRPADDAAAWWRFALRGTTLLRRRWTSLRWEELVARRRKRREYVRLWKG
;
A
#
# COMPACT_ATOMS: atom_id res chain seq x y z
N LEU A 1 -7.83 -31.13 16.75
CA LEU A 1 -8.89 -30.28 17.31
C LEU A 1 -8.97 -29.00 16.50
N VAL A 2 -9.89 -28.94 15.52
CA VAL A 2 -10.13 -27.74 14.70
C VAL A 2 -11.14 -26.88 15.44
N VAL A 3 -10.68 -25.83 16.10
CA VAL A 3 -11.55 -24.86 16.78
C VAL A 3 -12.16 -23.96 15.71
N ARG A 4 -13.35 -24.32 15.21
CA ARG A 4 -14.17 -23.43 14.38
C ARG A 4 -14.87 -22.43 15.29
N ARG A 5 -14.27 -21.25 15.49
CA ARG A 5 -15.00 -20.09 15.99
C ARG A 5 -15.75 -19.46 14.82
N ALA A 6 -17.07 -19.59 14.80
CA ALA A 6 -17.91 -18.77 13.95
C ALA A 6 -17.68 -17.30 14.35
N ALA A 7 -17.02 -16.54 13.49
CA ALA A 7 -16.91 -15.09 13.67
C ALA A 7 -18.30 -14.50 13.43
N GLN A 8 -19.07 -14.29 14.51
CA GLN A 8 -20.29 -13.49 14.44
C GLN A 8 -19.91 -12.09 13.95
N SER A 9 -20.43 -11.72 12.79
CA SER A 9 -20.18 -10.46 12.12
C SER A 9 -20.87 -9.33 12.87
N PHE A 10 -20.15 -8.66 13.77
CA PHE A 10 -20.60 -7.39 14.35
C PHE A 10 -20.40 -6.26 13.32
N VAL A 11 -21.36 -6.11 12.41
CA VAL A 11 -21.45 -4.96 11.51
C VAL A 11 -22.48 -4.01 12.11
N LEU A 12 -22.03 -2.84 12.58
CA LEU A 12 -22.94 -1.79 13.04
C LEU A 12 -23.85 -1.35 11.88
N PRO A 13 -25.18 -1.24 12.07
CA PRO A 13 -26.14 -1.03 10.98
C PRO A 13 -25.95 0.27 10.19
N SER A 14 -25.19 1.24 10.71
CA SER A 14 -24.92 2.53 10.08
C SER A 14 -23.64 2.59 9.24
N GLN A 15 -22.80 1.55 9.22
CA GLN A 15 -21.51 1.61 8.51
C GLN A 15 -21.57 0.95 7.13
N SER A 16 -21.20 1.72 6.11
CA SER A 16 -20.97 1.20 4.77
C SER A 16 -19.59 0.52 4.74
N VAL A 17 -19.58 -0.80 4.82
CA VAL A 17 -18.35 -1.60 4.79
C VAL A 17 -17.99 -1.95 3.34
N MET A 18 -16.72 -1.78 2.95
CA MET A 18 -16.25 -2.12 1.60
C MET A 18 -15.98 -3.62 1.43
N VAL A 19 -15.52 -4.27 2.49
CA VAL A 19 -15.12 -5.68 2.49
C VAL A 19 -15.94 -6.40 3.55
N ARG A 20 -16.79 -7.34 3.13
CA ARG A 20 -17.55 -8.14 4.09
C ARG A 20 -16.61 -8.99 4.95
N PRO A 21 -17.04 -9.46 6.13
CA PRO A 21 -16.26 -10.40 6.92
C PRO A 21 -15.79 -11.57 6.05
N ILE A 22 -14.51 -11.89 6.15
CA ILE A 22 -13.84 -12.92 5.37
C ILE A 22 -13.25 -13.93 6.34
N ASP A 23 -13.52 -15.20 6.09
CA ASP A 23 -12.72 -16.30 6.66
C ASP A 23 -11.49 -16.49 5.78
N ALA A 24 -10.31 -16.57 6.37
CA ALA A 24 -9.06 -16.73 5.62
C ALA A 24 -8.08 -17.64 6.36
N ASP A 25 -7.54 -18.61 5.65
CA ASP A 25 -6.48 -19.50 6.14
C ASP A 25 -5.13 -19.01 5.63
N LEU A 26 -4.26 -18.58 6.54
CA LEU A 26 -2.92 -18.12 6.24
C LEU A 26 -1.88 -19.15 6.70
N LYS A 27 -1.12 -19.70 5.76
CA LYS A 27 0.05 -20.55 6.03
C LYS A 27 1.32 -19.75 5.73
N LEU A 28 2.12 -19.49 6.76
CA LEU A 28 3.39 -18.77 6.66
C LEU A 28 4.54 -19.74 6.94
N ARG A 29 5.46 -19.88 5.99
CA ARG A 29 6.71 -20.63 6.11
C ARG A 29 7.87 -19.65 6.12
N ILE A 30 8.66 -19.63 7.17
CA ILE A 30 9.85 -18.77 7.28
C ILE A 30 11.08 -19.67 7.25
N ASN A 31 11.93 -19.52 6.24
CA ASN A 31 13.27 -20.09 6.27
C ASN A 31 14.15 -19.16 7.11
N ARG A 32 14.73 -19.68 8.19
CA ARG A 32 15.62 -18.94 9.08
C ARG A 32 17.06 -18.97 8.61
N ASP A 33 17.39 -19.90 7.71
CA ASP A 33 18.70 -19.95 7.10
C ASP A 33 18.77 -18.91 5.96
N ALA A 34 19.64 -17.91 6.14
CA ALA A 34 19.84 -16.85 5.17
C ALA A 34 20.77 -17.26 4.00
N MET A 35 21.50 -18.38 4.16
CA MET A 35 22.45 -18.88 3.17
C MET A 35 21.84 -19.97 2.29
N ASP A 36 20.80 -20.66 2.78
CA ASP A 36 20.04 -21.61 1.99
C ASP A 36 19.19 -20.91 0.91
N ARG A 37 19.67 -20.96 -0.33
CA ARG A 37 18.99 -20.43 -1.53
C ARG A 37 18.04 -21.43 -2.19
N SER A 38 17.95 -22.66 -1.68
CA SER A 38 17.10 -23.70 -2.25
C SER A 38 15.61 -23.41 -2.05
N ALA A 39 15.26 -22.59 -1.04
CA ALA A 39 13.89 -22.22 -0.71
C ALA A 39 13.73 -20.72 -0.45
N PRO A 40 12.54 -20.14 -0.72
CA PRO A 40 12.26 -18.74 -0.41
C PRO A 40 12.33 -18.48 1.09
N GLN A 41 12.92 -17.34 1.47
CA GLN A 41 13.07 -16.94 2.87
C GLN A 41 11.73 -16.82 3.61
N ARG A 42 10.69 -16.40 2.89
CA ARG A 42 9.31 -16.32 3.39
C ARG A 42 8.39 -16.83 2.29
N ALA A 43 7.66 -17.90 2.55
CA ALA A 43 6.57 -18.37 1.71
C ALA A 43 5.25 -18.11 2.43
N VAL A 44 4.30 -17.49 1.73
CA VAL A 44 2.97 -17.20 2.25
C VAL A 44 1.97 -17.87 1.33
N ALA A 45 1.12 -18.73 1.87
CA ALA A 45 -0.04 -19.27 1.19
C ALA A 45 -1.30 -18.80 1.91
N LEU A 46 -2.13 -18.02 1.23
CA LEU A 46 -3.38 -17.48 1.74
C LEU A 46 -4.54 -18.15 0.98
N SER A 47 -5.43 -18.81 1.70
CA SER A 47 -6.68 -19.37 1.14
C SER A 47 -7.85 -18.54 1.64
N VAL A 48 -8.58 -17.95 0.70
CA VAL A 48 -9.80 -17.17 0.98
C VAL A 48 -10.94 -17.82 0.19
N PRO A 49 -11.86 -18.55 0.84
CA PRO A 49 -12.94 -19.25 0.15
C PRO A 49 -13.97 -18.32 -0.46
N LEU A 50 -14.24 -17.17 0.17
CA LEU A 50 -15.16 -16.15 -0.36
C LEU A 50 -14.66 -14.74 -0.04
N LEU A 51 -14.41 -13.97 -1.10
CA LEU A 51 -14.08 -12.55 -1.02
C LEU A 51 -15.20 -11.74 -1.66
N SER A 52 -15.95 -10.99 -0.85
CA SER A 52 -17.00 -10.08 -1.34
C SER A 52 -16.61 -8.62 -1.08
N VAL A 53 -16.40 -7.88 -2.16
CA VAL A 53 -16.07 -6.45 -2.13
C VAL A 53 -17.22 -5.66 -2.75
N THR A 54 -17.72 -4.69 -2.00
CA THR A 54 -18.78 -3.79 -2.46
C THR A 54 -18.29 -2.35 -2.38
N LEU A 55 -18.34 -1.62 -3.48
CA LEU A 55 -17.91 -0.22 -3.53
C LEU A 55 -19.11 0.66 -3.91
N LYS A 56 -19.49 1.56 -3.02
CA LYS A 56 -20.49 2.61 -3.29
C LYS A 56 -19.82 3.85 -3.88
N ASP A 57 -20.57 4.69 -4.58
CA ASP A 57 -20.01 5.88 -5.26
C ASP A 57 -19.26 6.84 -4.33
N HIS A 58 -19.77 7.06 -3.11
CA HIS A 58 -19.09 7.89 -2.12
C HIS A 58 -17.78 7.25 -1.63
N GLN A 59 -17.71 5.92 -1.59
CA GLN A 59 -16.52 5.17 -1.19
C GLN A 59 -15.45 5.16 -2.29
N TYR A 60 -15.83 5.23 -3.57
CA TYR A 60 -14.88 5.29 -4.69
C TYR A 60 -13.94 6.49 -4.58
N ARG A 61 -14.47 7.69 -4.30
CA ARG A 61 -13.65 8.90 -4.10
C ARG A 61 -12.73 8.76 -2.90
N SER A 62 -13.22 8.18 -1.81
CA SER A 62 -12.42 7.90 -0.62
C SER A 62 -11.31 6.91 -0.90
N MET A 63 -11.54 5.90 -1.74
CA MET A 63 -10.54 4.91 -2.16
C MET A 63 -9.44 5.54 -3.01
N LEU A 64 -9.79 6.45 -3.94
CA LEU A 64 -8.79 7.21 -4.69
C LEU A 64 -7.91 8.08 -3.76
N ARG A 65 -8.54 8.75 -2.78
CA ARG A 65 -7.80 9.52 -1.76
C ARG A 65 -6.91 8.61 -0.90
N LEU A 66 -7.40 7.44 -0.52
CA LEU A 66 -6.64 6.43 0.22
C LEU A 66 -5.42 5.97 -0.60
N GLY A 67 -5.58 5.75 -1.90
CA GLY A 67 -4.47 5.39 -2.80
C GLY A 67 -3.38 6.48 -2.83
N ILE A 68 -3.78 7.76 -2.88
CA ILE A 68 -2.84 8.89 -2.80
C ILE A 68 -2.15 8.95 -1.43
N ALA A 69 -2.91 8.77 -0.35
CA ALA A 69 -2.37 8.76 1.01
C ALA A 69 -1.41 7.59 1.24
N TRP A 70 -1.73 6.40 0.75
CA TRP A 70 -0.88 5.22 0.80
C TRP A 70 0.41 5.45 0.02
N ALA A 71 0.29 6.00 -1.18
CA ALA A 71 1.43 6.42 -1.99
C ALA A 71 2.37 7.38 -1.21
N ALA A 72 1.83 8.39 -0.53
CA ALA A 72 2.63 9.29 0.30
C ALA A 72 3.22 8.59 1.53
N PHE A 73 2.46 7.70 2.15
CA PHE A 73 2.88 6.92 3.32
C PHE A 73 4.08 6.03 3.00
N SER A 74 4.11 5.35 1.85
CA SER A 74 5.24 4.48 1.46
C SER A 74 6.56 5.25 1.33
N VAL A 75 6.52 6.47 0.79
CA VAL A 75 7.72 7.33 0.71
C VAL A 75 8.11 7.80 2.12
N ARG A 76 7.14 8.21 2.92
CA ARG A 76 7.40 8.63 4.30
C ARG A 76 7.98 7.49 5.14
N SER A 77 7.51 6.26 5.00
CA SER A 77 8.02 5.12 5.75
C SER A 77 9.48 4.83 5.41
N GLU A 78 9.87 4.95 4.13
CA GLU A 78 11.26 4.79 3.71
C GLU A 78 12.15 5.89 4.31
N LEU A 79 11.68 7.14 4.31
CA LEU A 79 12.41 8.26 4.90
C LEU A 79 12.52 8.15 6.42
N VAL A 80 11.47 7.71 7.11
CA VAL A 80 11.52 7.50 8.57
C VAL A 80 12.59 6.45 8.92
N ALA A 81 12.69 5.36 8.15
CA ALA A 81 13.72 4.34 8.36
C ALA A 81 15.15 4.85 8.12
N ALA A 82 15.32 5.88 7.28
CA ALA A 82 16.60 6.48 6.95
C ALA A 82 16.95 7.73 7.78
N ARG A 83 16.15 8.08 8.80
CA ARG A 83 16.34 9.26 9.62
C ARG A 83 17.62 9.14 10.46
N PRO A 84 18.50 10.17 10.51
CA PRO A 84 19.64 10.19 11.41
C PRO A 84 19.20 10.11 12.88
N SER A 85 19.90 9.29 13.69
CA SER A 85 19.63 9.17 15.14
C SER A 85 20.17 10.33 15.96
N VAL A 86 21.09 11.12 15.40
CA VAL A 86 21.76 12.26 16.04
C VAL A 86 20.94 13.55 15.93
N ARG A 87 21.10 14.48 16.87
CA ARG A 87 20.42 15.78 16.78
C ARG A 87 21.07 16.62 15.67
N PRO A 88 20.33 17.55 15.04
CA PRO A 88 20.90 18.43 14.01
C PRO A 88 22.08 19.27 14.49
N ALA A 89 22.13 19.61 15.78
CA ALA A 89 23.23 20.35 16.38
C ALA A 89 24.53 19.53 16.48
N ASP A 90 24.43 18.20 16.58
CA ASP A 90 25.58 17.31 16.77
C ASP A 90 26.23 16.93 15.42
N ASP A 91 25.42 16.69 14.38
CA ASP A 91 25.89 16.46 13.01
C ASP A 91 24.90 17.02 11.98
N ALA A 92 25.09 18.28 11.62
CA ALA A 92 24.28 18.93 10.58
C ALA A 92 24.47 18.26 9.19
N ALA A 93 25.64 17.67 8.90
CA ALA A 93 25.92 17.07 7.61
C ALA A 93 25.13 15.77 7.38
N ALA A 94 24.89 14.97 8.42
CA ALA A 94 23.97 13.83 8.35
C ALA A 94 22.53 14.27 8.01
N TRP A 95 22.07 15.38 8.58
CA TRP A 95 20.73 15.93 8.30
C TRP A 95 20.61 16.49 6.89
N TRP A 96 21.65 17.15 6.36
CA TRP A 96 21.67 17.58 4.96
C TRP A 96 21.66 16.40 3.98
N ARG A 97 22.43 15.34 4.25
CA ARG A 97 22.40 14.10 3.46
C ARG A 97 21.02 13.44 3.48
N PHE A 98 20.38 13.42 4.64
CA PHE A 98 19.00 12.94 4.79
C PHE A 98 18.01 13.77 3.96
N ALA A 99 18.07 15.10 4.05
CA ALA A 99 17.21 15.99 3.28
C ALA A 99 17.40 15.80 1.77
N LEU A 100 18.65 15.68 1.31
CA LEU A 100 18.98 15.40 -0.10
C LEU A 100 18.44 14.04 -0.56
N ARG A 101 18.50 13.02 0.29
CA ARG A 101 17.92 11.69 -0.01
C ARG A 101 16.40 11.79 -0.17
N GLY A 102 15.74 12.56 0.70
CA GLY A 102 14.30 12.86 0.62
C GLY A 102 13.89 13.50 -0.70
N THR A 103 14.58 14.57 -1.09
CA THR A 103 14.29 15.27 -2.36
C THR A 103 14.58 14.39 -3.57
N THR A 104 15.64 13.57 -3.53
CA THR A 104 15.99 12.66 -4.62
C THR A 104 14.95 11.54 -4.80
N LEU A 105 14.44 10.96 -3.70
CA LEU A 105 13.37 9.95 -3.73
C LEU A 105 12.08 10.53 -4.30
N LEU A 106 11.67 11.72 -3.84
CA LEU A 106 10.51 12.43 -4.37
C LEU A 106 10.69 12.78 -5.86
N ARG A 107 11.87 13.29 -6.23
CA ARG A 107 12.21 13.64 -7.60
C ARG A 107 12.15 12.42 -8.50
N ARG A 108 12.80 11.31 -8.15
CA ARG A 108 12.77 10.05 -8.94
C ARG A 108 11.35 9.60 -9.24
N ARG A 109 10.44 9.72 -8.26
CA ARG A 109 9.03 9.37 -8.42
C ARG A 109 8.27 10.30 -9.37
N TRP A 110 8.65 11.58 -9.43
CA TRP A 110 8.01 12.58 -10.28
C TRP A 110 8.61 12.59 -11.68
N THR A 111 9.92 12.36 -11.80
CA THR A 111 10.68 12.33 -13.06
C THR A 111 10.61 10.99 -13.78
N SER A 112 10.09 9.93 -13.14
CA SER A 112 9.90 8.62 -13.80
C SER A 112 8.73 8.61 -14.78
N LEU A 113 8.00 9.72 -14.93
CA LEU A 113 6.93 9.86 -15.92
C LEU A 113 7.51 9.89 -17.32
N ARG A 114 7.75 8.70 -17.88
CA ARG A 114 8.08 8.56 -19.29
C ARG A 114 6.90 9.05 -20.13
N TRP A 115 7.17 9.50 -21.35
CA TRP A 115 6.15 10.05 -22.22
C TRP A 115 4.98 9.08 -22.44
N GLU A 116 5.27 7.77 -22.51
CA GLU A 116 4.25 6.73 -22.66
C GLU A 116 3.30 6.68 -21.46
N GLU A 117 3.82 6.86 -20.25
CA GLU A 117 3.00 6.90 -19.03
C GLU A 117 2.09 8.13 -19.01
N LEU A 118 2.58 9.27 -19.51
CA LEU A 118 1.82 10.51 -19.58
C LEU A 118 0.66 10.38 -20.59
N VAL A 119 0.93 9.79 -21.76
CA VAL A 119 -0.07 9.47 -22.78
C VAL A 119 -1.11 8.48 -22.24
N ALA A 120 -0.67 7.42 -21.53
CA ALA A 120 -1.57 6.45 -20.91
C ALA A 120 -2.47 7.08 -19.83
N ARG A 121 -1.91 7.96 -18.99
CA ARG A 121 -2.70 8.73 -18.00
C ARG A 121 -3.72 9.65 -18.68
N ARG A 122 -3.35 10.32 -19.76
CA ARG A 122 -4.27 11.15 -20.56
C ARG A 122 -5.41 10.32 -21.14
N ARG A 123 -5.12 9.13 -21.69
CA ARG A 123 -6.14 8.20 -22.23
C ARG A 123 -7.12 7.78 -21.14
N LYS A 124 -6.63 7.30 -20.00
CA LYS A 124 -7.47 6.92 -18.85
C LYS A 124 -8.34 8.07 -18.35
N ARG A 125 -7.81 9.30 -18.33
CA ARG A 125 -8.59 10.49 -17.95
C ARG A 125 -9.72 10.79 -18.93
N ARG A 126 -9.47 10.71 -20.25
CA ARG A 126 -10.50 10.91 -21.28
C ARG A 126 -11.61 9.86 -21.18
N GLU A 127 -11.23 8.61 -20.98
CA GLU A 127 -12.15 7.50 -20.77
C GLU A 127 -13.00 7.69 -19.51
N TYR A 128 -12.37 8.05 -18.38
CA TYR A 128 -13.08 8.36 -17.14
C TYR A 128 -14.09 9.50 -17.31
N VAL A 129 -13.69 10.60 -17.96
CA VAL A 129 -14.58 11.73 -18.22
C VAL A 129 -15.75 11.32 -19.12
N ARG A 130 -15.51 10.51 -20.16
CA ARG A 130 -16.56 9.99 -21.03
C ARG A 130 -17.58 9.13 -20.27
N LEU A 131 -17.11 8.26 -19.38
CA LEU A 131 -17.97 7.36 -18.60
C LEU A 131 -18.81 8.09 -17.53
N TRP A 132 -18.34 9.24 -17.03
CA TRP A 132 -18.97 9.95 -15.91
C TRP A 132 -19.66 11.28 -16.25
N LYS A 133 -19.38 11.85 -17.42
CA LYS A 133 -19.98 13.11 -17.90
C LYS A 133 -20.74 12.96 -19.23
N GLY A 134 -20.92 11.74 -19.72
CA GLY A 134 -21.71 11.41 -20.91
C GLY A 134 -23.15 11.11 -20.56
#